data_AF-A0A1C5VAM3-F1
#
_entry.id   AF-A0A1C5VAM3-F1
#
_cell.length_a   1.000
_cell.length_b   1.000
_cell.length_c   1.000
_cell.angle_alpha   90.00
_cell.angle_beta   90.00
_cell.angle_gamma   90.00
#
_symmetry.space_group_name_H-M   'P 1'
#
loop_
_entity.id
_entity.type
_entity.pdbx_description
1 polymer ?
#
loop_
_entity_poly.entity_id
_entity_poly.type
_entity_poly.pdbx_seq_one_letter_code
_entity_poly.pdbx_strand_id
1 'polypeptide(L)'
;MAMPTTIDGRAAIQSSLVRAWGLEGYARIQRTVRETDVSSDADFQRFYNRFYRVRRNAEWQSSYYAIMEREKATPSMAFEDVLREMNELTGNVEASFTSKMIATLHPDRPIWDSLVLARLGLRLKGTTAQAKLENAVELYGQIASWYETYLATEDAEKNIRLFDELLPDYAWLTPVKKVDFLLWSER
;
A
#
# COMPACT_ATOMS: atom_id res chain seq x y z
N MET A 1 19.44 -39.98 -10.92
CA MET A 1 18.52 -38.96 -11.49
C MET A 1 19.31 -38.17 -12.51
N ALA A 2 18.82 -38.03 -13.74
CA ALA A 2 19.45 -37.16 -14.72
C ALA A 2 19.31 -35.69 -14.26
N MET A 3 20.39 -34.92 -14.34
CA MET A 3 20.35 -33.49 -14.02
C MET A 3 19.52 -32.77 -15.09
N PRO A 4 18.68 -31.79 -14.71
CA PRO A 4 17.88 -31.04 -15.68
C PRO A 4 18.81 -30.25 -16.63
N THR A 5 18.61 -30.42 -17.94
CA THR A 5 19.38 -29.77 -19.01
C THR A 5 18.70 -28.53 -19.59
N THR A 6 17.54 -28.16 -19.07
CA THR A 6 16.73 -27.04 -19.58
C THR A 6 16.33 -26.14 -18.41
N ILE A 7 16.54 -24.84 -18.55
CA ILE A 7 16.13 -23.82 -17.57
C ILE A 7 15.12 -22.89 -18.26
N ASP A 8 13.96 -22.71 -17.63
CA ASP A 8 13.03 -21.64 -18.02
C ASP A 8 13.47 -20.32 -17.35
N GLY A 9 14.30 -19.56 -18.06
CA GLY A 9 14.83 -18.30 -17.56
C GLY A 9 13.74 -17.26 -17.30
N ARG A 10 12.66 -17.25 -18.11
CA ARG A 10 11.56 -16.29 -17.94
C ARG A 10 10.83 -16.57 -16.64
N ALA A 11 10.41 -17.80 -16.42
CA ALA A 11 9.72 -18.20 -15.19
C ALA A 11 10.58 -17.96 -13.93
N ALA A 12 11.90 -18.19 -14.02
CA ALA A 12 12.82 -17.94 -12.90
C ALA A 12 12.93 -16.45 -12.53
N ILE A 13 13.04 -15.58 -13.54
CA ILE A 13 13.07 -14.11 -13.35
C ILE A 13 11.74 -13.63 -12.78
N GLN A 14 10.61 -14.04 -13.38
CA GLN A 14 9.27 -13.68 -12.93
C GLN A 14 9.03 -14.07 -11.47
N SER A 15 9.34 -15.32 -11.12
CA SER A 15 9.20 -15.82 -9.75
C SER A 15 10.08 -15.04 -8.76
N SER A 16 11.24 -14.56 -9.20
CA SER A 16 12.13 -13.74 -8.37
C SER A 16 11.56 -12.35 -8.12
N LEU A 17 10.99 -11.71 -9.14
CA LEU A 17 10.29 -10.43 -9.02
C LEU A 17 9.07 -10.54 -8.11
N VAL A 18 8.23 -11.57 -8.30
CA VAL A 18 7.06 -11.86 -7.47
C VAL A 18 7.42 -11.94 -5.99
N ARG A 19 8.48 -12.68 -5.65
CA ARG A 19 8.97 -12.79 -4.27
C ARG A 19 9.56 -11.49 -3.76
N ALA A 20 10.41 -10.83 -4.55
CA ALA A 20 11.09 -9.60 -4.14
C ALA A 20 10.10 -8.47 -3.84
N TRP A 21 9.03 -8.37 -4.63
CA TRP A 21 8.00 -7.34 -4.48
C TRP A 21 6.85 -7.78 -3.56
N GLY A 22 6.83 -9.03 -3.12
CA GLY A 22 5.80 -9.56 -2.23
C GLY A 22 4.41 -9.63 -2.88
N LEU A 23 4.33 -9.84 -4.19
CA LEU A 23 3.07 -9.78 -4.94
C LEU A 23 2.05 -10.84 -4.51
N GLU A 24 2.49 -12.06 -4.19
CA GLU A 24 1.62 -13.08 -3.58
C GLU A 24 1.05 -12.62 -2.24
N GLY A 25 1.89 -11.91 -1.47
CA GLY A 25 1.54 -11.25 -0.22
C GLY A 25 0.36 -10.30 -0.41
N TYR A 26 0.54 -9.36 -1.33
CA TYR A 26 -0.44 -8.36 -1.66
C TYR A 26 -1.74 -8.96 -2.25
N ALA A 27 -1.62 -9.91 -3.18
CA ALA A 27 -2.75 -10.59 -3.79
C ALA A 27 -3.63 -11.29 -2.75
N ARG A 28 -3.01 -11.97 -1.77
CA ARG A 28 -3.74 -12.59 -0.66
C ARG A 28 -4.46 -11.55 0.18
N ILE A 29 -3.82 -10.42 0.54
CA ILE A 29 -4.48 -9.33 1.28
C ILE A 29 -5.71 -8.82 0.53
N GLN A 30 -5.55 -8.52 -0.77
CA GLN A 30 -6.61 -7.98 -1.62
C GLN A 30 -7.82 -8.91 -1.77
N ARG A 31 -7.58 -10.22 -1.80
CA ARG A 31 -8.65 -11.22 -1.77
C ARG A 31 -9.33 -11.25 -0.39
N THR A 32 -8.56 -11.48 0.66
CA THR A 32 -9.13 -11.77 1.99
C THR A 32 -9.79 -10.56 2.63
N VAL A 33 -9.33 -9.34 2.35
CA VAL A 33 -9.92 -8.11 2.93
C VAL A 33 -11.41 -7.99 2.61
N ARG A 34 -11.88 -8.55 1.47
CA ARG A 34 -13.29 -8.51 1.05
C ARG A 34 -14.12 -9.65 1.61
N GLU A 35 -13.48 -10.73 2.05
CA GLU A 35 -14.13 -12.00 2.38
C GLU A 35 -14.30 -12.21 3.88
N THR A 36 -13.57 -11.45 4.70
CA THR A 36 -13.53 -11.63 6.15
C THR A 36 -13.81 -10.32 6.88
N ASP A 37 -14.21 -10.41 8.16
CA ASP A 37 -14.19 -9.28 9.09
C ASP A 37 -12.76 -9.07 9.59
N VAL A 38 -12.12 -7.99 9.13
CA VAL A 38 -10.70 -7.74 9.42
C VAL A 38 -10.46 -7.32 10.87
N SER A 39 -11.50 -6.90 11.59
CA SER A 39 -11.41 -6.53 13.01
C SER A 39 -11.30 -7.75 13.93
N SER A 40 -11.78 -8.91 13.49
CA SER A 40 -11.79 -10.15 14.27
C SER A 40 -10.97 -11.30 13.67
N ASP A 41 -10.62 -11.25 12.38
CA ASP A 41 -9.81 -12.27 11.72
C ASP A 41 -8.32 -12.18 12.08
N ALA A 42 -7.89 -13.01 13.03
CA ALA A 42 -6.52 -13.05 13.49
C ALA A 42 -5.51 -13.51 12.41
N ASP A 43 -5.93 -14.33 11.43
CA ASP A 43 -5.06 -14.74 10.32
C ASP A 43 -4.83 -13.59 9.35
N PHE A 44 -5.88 -12.84 9.01
CA PHE A 44 -5.78 -11.62 8.24
C PHE A 44 -4.85 -10.62 8.92
N GLN A 45 -5.09 -10.31 10.20
CA GLN A 45 -4.30 -9.34 10.95
C GLN A 45 -2.83 -9.73 11.02
N ARG A 46 -2.50 -11.00 11.33
CA ARG A 46 -1.11 -11.49 11.33
C ARG A 46 -0.44 -11.29 9.98
N PHE A 47 -1.15 -11.62 8.90
CA PHE A 47 -0.61 -11.54 7.56
C PHE A 47 -0.42 -10.10 7.08
N TYR A 48 -1.43 -9.25 7.29
CA TYR A 48 -1.39 -7.82 6.99
C TYR A 48 -0.26 -7.13 7.76
N ASN A 49 -0.16 -7.39 9.07
CA ASN A 49 0.92 -6.88 9.92
C ASN A 49 2.30 -7.25 9.38
N ARG A 50 2.48 -8.50 8.92
CA ARG A 50 3.75 -8.96 8.34
C ARG A 50 4.07 -8.21 7.05
N PHE A 51 3.10 -8.09 6.14
CA PHE A 51 3.29 -7.45 4.84
C PHE A 51 3.61 -5.96 4.98
N TYR A 52 2.79 -5.22 5.74
CA TYR A 52 2.95 -3.78 5.94
C TYR A 52 3.85 -3.39 7.12
N ARG A 53 4.45 -4.39 7.79
CA ARG A 53 5.36 -4.23 8.94
C ARG A 53 4.73 -3.42 10.08
N VAL A 54 3.47 -3.67 10.38
CA VAL A 54 2.76 -3.09 11.53
C VAL A 54 3.34 -3.68 12.82
N ARG A 55 4.12 -2.90 13.56
CA ARG A 55 4.82 -3.31 14.81
C ARG A 55 4.25 -2.63 16.05
N ARG A 56 2.96 -2.28 16.01
CA ARG A 56 2.25 -1.58 17.08
C ARG A 56 1.69 -2.59 18.10
N ASN A 57 1.34 -2.12 19.30
CA ASN A 57 0.80 -2.97 20.36
C ASN A 57 -0.65 -3.43 20.04
N ALA A 58 -1.19 -4.31 20.88
CA ALA A 58 -2.52 -4.89 20.66
C ALA A 58 -3.65 -3.84 20.68
N GLU A 59 -3.57 -2.85 21.58
CA GLU A 59 -4.55 -1.77 21.68
C GLU A 59 -4.61 -0.95 20.39
N TRP A 60 -3.45 -0.53 19.87
CA TRP A 60 -3.35 0.18 18.59
C TRP A 60 -3.89 -0.67 17.44
N GLN A 61 -3.54 -1.96 17.38
CA GLN A 61 -3.99 -2.85 16.31
C GLN A 61 -5.51 -3.03 16.36
N SER A 62 -6.08 -3.16 17.55
CA SER A 62 -7.53 -3.23 17.73
C SER A 62 -8.23 -2.00 17.15
N SER A 63 -7.76 -0.79 17.48
CA SER A 63 -8.31 0.45 16.93
C SER A 63 -8.15 0.52 15.41
N TYR A 64 -6.97 0.18 14.89
CA TYR A 64 -6.68 0.21 13.46
C TYR A 64 -7.58 -0.72 12.65
N TYR A 65 -7.73 -1.98 13.07
CA TYR A 65 -8.55 -2.94 12.35
C TYR A 65 -10.06 -2.71 12.53
N ALA A 66 -10.49 -2.15 13.66
CA ALA A 66 -11.88 -1.70 13.84
C ALA A 66 -12.24 -0.57 12.86
N ILE A 67 -11.35 0.43 12.70
CA ILE A 67 -11.51 1.47 11.69
C ILE A 67 -11.52 0.86 10.29
N MET A 68 -10.58 -0.03 9.98
CA MET A 68 -10.49 -0.66 8.66
C MET A 68 -11.75 -1.43 8.29
N GLU A 69 -12.34 -2.19 9.23
CA GLU A 69 -13.59 -2.91 9.00
C GLU A 69 -14.75 -1.94 8.77
N ARG A 70 -14.82 -0.86 9.55
CA ARG A 70 -15.87 0.16 9.37
C ARG A 70 -15.74 0.87 8.03
N GLU A 71 -14.55 1.29 7.64
CA GLU A 71 -14.29 1.94 6.34
C GLU A 71 -14.53 0.98 5.17
N LYS A 72 -14.35 -0.33 5.37
CA LYS A 72 -14.70 -1.34 4.36
C LYS A 72 -16.22 -1.38 4.11
N ALA A 73 -17.02 -1.26 5.17
CA ALA A 73 -18.49 -1.30 5.08
C ALA A 73 -19.10 0.04 4.64
N THR A 74 -18.59 1.14 5.17
CA THR A 74 -19.08 2.50 4.93
C THR A 74 -17.87 3.42 4.69
N PRO A 75 -17.40 3.54 3.44
CA PRO A 75 -16.21 4.34 3.14
C PRO A 75 -16.44 5.83 3.40
N SER A 76 -15.63 6.44 4.28
CA SER A 76 -15.55 7.91 4.39
C SER A 76 -14.94 8.55 3.13
N MET A 77 -14.15 7.77 2.39
CA MET A 77 -13.37 8.15 1.20
C MET A 77 -12.32 9.26 1.41
N ALA A 78 -12.20 9.83 2.62
CA ALA A 78 -11.29 10.93 2.92
C ALA A 78 -10.12 10.50 3.82
N PHE A 79 -8.90 10.71 3.34
CA PHE A 79 -7.68 10.42 4.11
C PHE A 79 -7.59 11.22 5.41
N GLU A 80 -8.04 12.47 5.39
CA GLU A 80 -8.02 13.36 6.55
C GLU A 80 -8.83 12.80 7.71
N ASP A 81 -10.06 12.36 7.46
CA ASP A 81 -10.97 11.88 8.51
C ASP A 81 -10.39 10.66 9.21
N VAL A 82 -9.94 9.66 8.44
CA VAL A 82 -9.31 8.45 8.98
C VAL A 82 -8.01 8.77 9.72
N LEU A 83 -7.23 9.76 9.24
CA LEU A 83 -5.99 10.17 9.90
C LEU A 83 -6.26 10.86 11.24
N ARG A 84 -7.27 11.72 11.29
CA ARG A 84 -7.68 12.43 12.52
C ARG A 84 -8.17 11.44 13.57
N GLU A 85 -9.04 10.51 13.19
CA GLU A 85 -9.52 9.47 14.10
C GLU A 85 -8.37 8.57 14.62
N MET A 86 -7.46 8.15 13.73
CA MET A 86 -6.27 7.41 14.14
C MET A 86 -5.44 8.21 15.14
N ASN A 87 -5.34 9.53 14.98
CA ASN A 87 -4.62 10.37 15.94
C ASN A 87 -5.33 10.49 17.28
N GLU A 88 -6.66 10.63 17.28
CA GLU A 88 -7.47 10.68 18.50
C GLU A 88 -7.35 9.38 19.31
N LEU A 89 -7.37 8.22 18.64
CA LEU A 89 -7.30 6.91 19.31
C LEU A 89 -5.88 6.51 19.72
N THR A 90 -4.85 6.96 19.01
CA THR A 90 -3.48 6.45 19.21
C THR A 90 -2.48 7.50 19.70
N GLY A 91 -2.87 8.79 19.71
CA GLY A 91 -2.01 9.92 20.02
C GLY A 91 -0.93 10.23 18.97
N ASN A 92 -0.85 9.45 17.88
CA ASN A 92 0.22 9.55 16.87
C ASN A 92 -0.33 9.97 15.51
N VAL A 93 0.48 10.64 14.70
CA VAL A 93 0.12 10.98 13.31
C VAL A 93 0.54 9.81 12.42
N GLU A 94 -0.36 8.86 12.20
CA GLU A 94 -0.09 7.56 11.56
C GLU A 94 -0.31 7.58 10.03
N ALA A 95 0.12 8.64 9.34
CA ALA A 95 -0.12 8.87 7.91
C ALA A 95 0.21 7.66 7.01
N SER A 96 1.31 6.99 7.29
CA SER A 96 1.72 5.82 6.51
C SER A 96 0.76 4.64 6.68
N PHE A 97 0.35 4.30 7.91
CA PHE A 97 -0.59 3.20 8.14
C PHE A 97 -2.01 3.53 7.70
N THR A 98 -2.44 4.78 7.86
CA THR A 98 -3.72 5.28 7.33
C THR A 98 -3.79 5.13 5.80
N SER A 99 -2.75 5.57 5.08
CA SER A 99 -2.73 5.42 3.62
C SER A 99 -2.71 3.95 3.17
N LYS A 100 -2.02 3.05 3.90
CA LYS A 100 -1.98 1.61 3.61
C LYS A 100 -3.34 0.96 3.80
N MET A 101 -4.10 1.38 4.83
CA MET A 101 -5.48 0.96 5.05
C MET A 101 -6.35 1.36 3.86
N ILE A 102 -6.35 2.65 3.52
CA ILE A 102 -7.15 3.21 2.43
C ILE A 102 -6.78 2.56 1.11
N ALA A 103 -5.49 2.43 0.80
CA ALA A 103 -5.01 1.78 -0.42
C ALA A 103 -5.30 0.27 -0.48
N THR A 104 -5.54 -0.38 0.66
CA THR A 104 -5.97 -1.78 0.70
C THR A 104 -7.46 -1.89 0.36
N LEU A 105 -8.27 -0.96 0.88
CA LEU A 105 -9.72 -0.89 0.62
C LEU A 105 -10.05 -0.26 -0.75
N HIS A 106 -9.17 0.60 -1.26
CA HIS A 106 -9.31 1.35 -2.51
C HIS A 106 -7.97 1.31 -3.25
N PRO A 107 -7.71 0.27 -4.06
CA PRO A 107 -6.43 0.06 -4.74
C PRO A 107 -6.07 1.13 -5.77
N ASP A 108 -6.97 2.02 -6.10
CA ASP A 108 -6.77 3.24 -6.90
C ASP A 108 -6.18 4.41 -6.08
N ARG A 109 -6.03 4.27 -4.76
CA ARG A 109 -5.42 5.29 -3.90
C ARG A 109 -3.93 5.01 -3.66
N PRO A 110 -3.05 6.03 -3.70
CA PRO A 110 -1.62 5.85 -3.51
C PRO A 110 -1.27 5.56 -2.05
N ILE A 111 -0.11 4.95 -1.83
CA ILE A 111 0.40 4.71 -0.47
C ILE A 111 1.39 5.80 -0.07
N TRP A 112 1.18 6.35 1.12
CA TRP A 112 2.21 7.10 1.82
C TRP A 112 3.26 6.14 2.39
N ASP A 113 4.47 6.23 1.88
CA ASP A 113 5.65 5.58 2.43
C ASP A 113 6.88 6.50 2.36
N SER A 114 7.87 6.25 3.20
CA SER A 114 9.16 6.95 3.19
C SER A 114 9.84 6.99 1.81
N LEU A 115 9.76 5.91 1.03
CA LEU A 115 10.35 5.88 -0.32
C LEU A 115 9.59 6.79 -1.29
N VAL A 116 8.26 6.80 -1.21
CA VAL A 116 7.42 7.70 -2.01
C VAL A 116 7.72 9.14 -1.65
N LEU A 117 7.75 9.48 -0.36
CA LEU A 117 8.11 10.82 0.10
C LEU A 117 9.49 11.26 -0.42
N ALA A 118 10.50 10.40 -0.30
CA ALA A 118 11.86 10.70 -0.74
C ALA A 118 11.92 10.97 -2.25
N ARG A 119 11.28 10.13 -3.07
CA ARG A 119 11.23 10.30 -4.54
C ARG A 119 10.52 11.58 -4.95
N LEU A 120 9.46 11.95 -4.24
CA LEU A 120 8.69 13.15 -4.52
C LEU A 120 9.29 14.42 -3.89
N GLY A 121 10.43 14.31 -3.19
CA GLY A 121 11.03 15.44 -2.47
C GLY A 121 10.18 15.97 -1.31
N LEU A 122 9.27 15.15 -0.80
CA LEU A 122 8.32 15.49 0.24
C LEU A 122 8.87 15.12 1.62
N ARG A 123 8.50 15.91 2.63
CA ARG A 123 8.91 15.66 4.01
C ARG A 123 7.87 16.17 4.98
N LEU A 124 7.44 15.29 5.90
CA LEU A 124 6.56 15.65 7.01
C LEU A 124 7.22 16.71 7.90
N LYS A 125 6.48 17.79 8.16
CA LYS A 125 6.86 18.94 8.99
C LYS A 125 5.84 19.15 10.11
N GLY A 126 6.19 20.01 11.07
CA GLY A 126 5.33 20.38 12.20
C GLY A 126 5.94 20.01 13.54
N THR A 127 5.74 20.89 14.53
CA THR A 127 6.24 20.73 15.90
C THR A 127 5.17 20.20 16.85
N THR A 128 3.89 20.48 16.58
CA THR A 128 2.73 19.98 17.33
C THR A 128 2.04 18.83 16.59
N ALA A 129 1.21 18.05 17.30
CA ALA A 129 0.40 17.00 16.67
C ALA A 129 -0.54 17.58 15.59
N GLN A 130 -1.22 18.69 15.90
CA GLN A 130 -2.12 19.37 14.96
C GLN A 130 -1.38 19.83 13.69
N ALA A 131 -0.23 20.50 13.83
CA ALA A 131 0.54 20.96 12.67
C ALA A 131 1.06 19.79 11.82
N LYS A 132 1.40 18.66 12.44
CA LYS A 132 1.78 17.43 11.74
C LYS A 132 0.59 16.80 11.01
N LEU A 133 -0.62 16.83 11.58
CA LEU A 133 -1.84 16.35 10.91
C LEU A 133 -2.14 17.16 9.66
N GLU A 134 -2.18 18.49 9.78
CA GLU A 134 -2.46 19.38 8.65
C GLU A 134 -1.44 19.21 7.53
N ASN A 135 -0.14 19.15 7.87
CA ASN A 135 0.90 18.91 6.88
C ASN A 135 0.83 17.49 6.28
N ALA A 136 0.42 16.48 7.04
CA ALA A 136 0.20 15.14 6.51
C ALA A 136 -0.96 15.09 5.51
N VAL A 137 -2.05 15.80 5.76
CA VAL A 137 -3.17 15.91 4.81
C VAL A 137 -2.71 16.58 3.51
N GLU A 138 -2.00 17.71 3.63
CA GLU A 138 -1.44 18.43 2.48
C GLU A 138 -0.51 17.54 1.63
N LEU A 139 0.44 16.87 2.28
CA LEU A 139 1.40 16.01 1.61
C LEU A 139 0.74 14.80 0.95
N TYR A 140 -0.32 14.23 1.55
CA TYR A 140 -1.06 13.15 0.91
C TYR A 140 -1.79 13.64 -0.35
N GLY A 141 -2.33 14.86 -0.33
CA GLY A 141 -2.87 15.52 -1.52
C GLY A 141 -1.82 15.71 -2.62
N GLN A 142 -0.60 16.10 -2.27
CA GLN A 142 0.52 16.21 -3.22
C GLN A 142 0.92 14.85 -3.80
N ILE A 143 0.93 13.78 -2.99
CA ILE A 143 1.14 12.42 -3.48
C ILE A 143 0.04 12.04 -4.49
N ALA A 144 -1.23 12.22 -4.14
CA ALA A 144 -2.35 11.91 -5.03
C ALA A 144 -2.26 12.66 -6.37
N SER A 145 -2.01 13.97 -6.33
CA SER A 145 -1.85 14.79 -7.53
C SER A 145 -0.65 14.37 -8.39
N TRP A 146 0.46 13.94 -7.76
CA TRP A 146 1.59 13.39 -8.50
C TRP A 146 1.22 12.09 -9.24
N TYR A 147 0.50 11.16 -8.60
CA TYR A 147 0.05 9.93 -9.26
C TYR A 147 -0.90 10.24 -10.43
N GLU A 148 -1.86 11.15 -10.25
CA GLU A 148 -2.75 11.59 -11.34
C GLU A 148 -1.97 12.15 -12.53
N THR A 149 -0.99 13.01 -12.25
CA THR A 149 -0.13 13.61 -13.28
C THR A 149 0.75 12.57 -13.96
N TYR A 150 1.40 11.70 -13.19
CA TYR A 150 2.31 10.68 -13.70
C TYR A 150 1.58 9.67 -14.58
N LEU A 151 0.41 9.19 -14.13
CA LEU A 151 -0.39 8.21 -14.86
C LEU A 151 -0.91 8.72 -16.21
N ALA A 152 -0.95 10.04 -16.43
CA ALA A 152 -1.30 10.64 -17.71
C ALA A 152 -0.11 10.73 -18.69
N THR A 153 1.10 10.31 -18.30
CA THR A 153 2.29 10.38 -19.14
C THR A 153 2.50 9.12 -19.98
N GLU A 154 3.17 9.27 -21.13
CA GLU A 154 3.63 8.12 -21.92
C GLU A 154 4.60 7.22 -21.16
N ASP A 155 5.37 7.77 -20.21
CA ASP A 155 6.31 6.99 -19.41
C ASP A 155 5.56 6.01 -18.50
N ALA A 156 4.52 6.48 -17.80
CA ALA A 156 3.68 5.61 -17.00
C ALA A 156 3.02 4.51 -17.85
N GLU A 157 2.51 4.85 -19.03
CA GLU A 157 1.94 3.85 -19.95
C GLU A 157 2.96 2.77 -20.34
N LYS A 158 4.19 3.17 -20.71
CA LYS A 158 5.28 2.24 -21.05
C LYS A 158 5.63 1.33 -19.87
N ASN A 159 5.76 1.89 -18.67
CA ASN A 159 6.11 1.14 -17.47
C ASN A 159 5.00 0.17 -17.03
N ILE A 160 3.72 0.57 -17.15
CA ILE A 160 2.57 -0.29 -16.86
C ILE A 160 2.50 -1.46 -17.84
N ARG A 161 2.69 -1.21 -19.15
CA ARG A 161 2.73 -2.29 -20.15
C ARG A 161 3.87 -3.27 -19.88
N LEU A 162 5.07 -2.76 -19.58
CA LEU A 162 6.22 -3.59 -19.22
C LEU A 162 5.94 -4.44 -17.97
N PHE A 163 5.29 -3.86 -16.96
CA PHE A 163 4.87 -4.61 -15.77
C PHE A 163 3.98 -5.80 -16.16
N ASP A 164 2.95 -5.56 -16.99
CA ASP A 164 1.99 -6.59 -17.38
C ASP A 164 2.61 -7.69 -18.26
N GLU A 165 3.54 -7.31 -19.15
CA GLU A 165 4.29 -8.26 -19.97
C GLU A 165 5.19 -9.17 -19.13
N LEU A 166 5.85 -8.60 -18.12
CA LEU A 166 6.72 -9.33 -17.19
C LEU A 166 5.92 -10.14 -16.18
N LEU A 167 4.74 -9.68 -15.74
CA LEU A 167 3.98 -10.28 -14.65
C LEU A 167 2.50 -10.46 -15.05
N PRO A 168 2.20 -11.29 -16.06
CA PRO A 168 0.85 -11.40 -16.63
C PRO A 168 -0.21 -11.84 -15.60
N ASP A 169 0.15 -12.70 -14.65
CA ASP A 169 -0.74 -13.15 -13.57
C ASP A 169 -1.13 -12.04 -12.59
N TYR A 170 -0.46 -10.88 -12.66
CA TYR A 170 -0.69 -9.70 -11.82
C TYR A 170 -1.19 -8.50 -12.62
N ALA A 171 -1.58 -8.69 -13.89
CA ALA A 171 -2.09 -7.61 -14.74
C ALA A 171 -3.39 -6.98 -14.21
N TRP A 172 -4.12 -7.71 -13.34
CA TRP A 172 -5.32 -7.25 -12.64
C TRP A 172 -5.07 -6.10 -11.64
N LEU A 173 -3.82 -5.86 -11.25
CA LEU A 173 -3.47 -4.73 -10.38
C LEU A 173 -3.85 -3.40 -11.04
N THR A 174 -4.27 -2.43 -10.24
CA THR A 174 -4.53 -1.08 -10.74
C THR A 174 -3.23 -0.42 -11.22
N PRO A 175 -3.31 0.56 -12.14
CA PRO A 175 -2.15 1.38 -12.52
C PRO A 175 -1.39 1.95 -11.31
N VAL A 176 -2.12 2.45 -10.30
CA VAL A 176 -1.54 2.99 -9.07
C VAL A 176 -0.72 1.95 -8.32
N LYS A 177 -1.20 0.71 -8.17
CA LYS A 177 -0.43 -0.33 -7.49
C LYS A 177 0.78 -0.79 -8.29
N LYS A 178 0.68 -0.86 -9.62
CA LYS A 178 1.85 -1.15 -10.48
C LYS A 178 2.94 -0.11 -10.25
N VAL A 179 2.57 1.18 -10.22
CA VAL A 179 3.50 2.26 -9.90
C VAL A 179 4.03 2.15 -8.47
N ASP A 180 3.21 1.85 -7.46
CA ASP A 180 3.69 1.62 -6.08
C ASP A 180 4.80 0.57 -6.03
N PHE A 181 4.61 -0.60 -6.66
CA PHE A 181 5.62 -1.67 -6.69
C PHE A 181 6.90 -1.25 -7.40
N LEU A 182 6.79 -0.51 -8.51
CA LEU A 182 7.95 0.05 -9.20
C LEU A 182 8.71 1.04 -8.28
N LEU A 183 8.01 1.93 -7.58
CA LEU A 183 8.65 2.87 -6.65
C LEU A 183 9.29 2.18 -5.44
N TRP A 184 8.76 1.04 -5.01
CA TRP A 184 9.34 0.25 -3.91
C TRP A 184 10.49 -0.66 -4.34
N SER A 185 10.71 -0.87 -5.64
CA SER A 185 11.66 -1.85 -6.15
C SER A 185 13.14 -1.43 -6.02
N GLU A 186 13.42 -0.13 -5.89
CA GLU A 186 14.78 0.43 -5.75
C GLU A 186 15.25 0.53 -4.29
N ARG A 187 14.91 -0.47 -3.46
CA ARG A 187 15.37 -0.52 -2.05
C ARG A 187 16.83 -0.93 -1.90
#